data_AF-A0AAV8VGB8-F1
#
_entry.id   AF-A0AAV8VGB8-F1
#
_cell.length_a   1.000
_cell.length_b   1.000
_cell.length_c   1.000
_cell.angle_alpha   90.00
_cell.angle_beta   90.00
_cell.angle_gamma   90.00
#
_symmetry.space_group_name_H-M   'P 1'
#
loop_
_entity.id
_entity.type
_entity.pdbx_description
1 polymer ?
#
loop_
_entity_poly.entity_id
_entity_poly.type
_entity_poly.pdbx_seq_one_letter_code
_entity_poly.pdbx_strand_id
1 'polypeptide(L)'
;MGYLNGKVDIDGNAIQLMDLDAFRDHSFEMGFIVHPNGEMDAIDTCDLLLYQHGEDGTISKELCFTFTANDFIYEVKVQYEHDFVHYVGNDIEAKMNERFLTCEVNGVPGRGISEWHYNNVKKVLHDKN
;
A
#
# COMPACT_ATOMS: atom_id res chain seq x y z
N MET A 1 -15.43 10.99 -0.19
CA MET A 1 -15.57 9.77 0.63
C MET A 1 -16.86 9.08 0.23
N GLY A 2 -16.78 7.82 -0.20
CA GLY A 2 -17.96 7.00 -0.53
C GLY A 2 -18.49 6.29 0.72
N TYR A 3 -19.77 5.92 0.71
CA TYR A 3 -20.39 5.09 1.72
C TYR A 3 -20.69 3.72 1.12
N LEU A 4 -20.32 2.65 1.82
CA LEU A 4 -20.70 1.29 1.46
C LEU A 4 -22.00 0.94 2.20
N ASN A 5 -23.04 0.54 1.47
CA ASN A 5 -24.32 0.08 2.01
C ASN A 5 -24.60 -1.31 1.46
N GLY A 6 -25.13 -2.22 2.28
CA GLY A 6 -25.47 -3.58 1.86
C GLY A 6 -25.06 -4.66 2.85
N LYS A 7 -25.04 -5.91 2.38
CA LYS A 7 -24.62 -7.10 3.13
C LYS A 7 -23.43 -7.75 2.44
N VAL A 8 -22.43 -8.15 3.22
CA VAL A 8 -21.32 -9.00 2.78
C VAL A 8 -21.48 -10.36 3.46
N ASP A 9 -21.34 -11.44 2.70
CA ASP A 9 -21.35 -12.80 3.23
C ASP A 9 -19.91 -13.31 3.29
N ILE A 10 -19.44 -13.65 4.49
CA ILE A 10 -18.12 -14.23 4.73
C ILE A 10 -18.31 -15.55 5.47
N ASP A 11 -17.94 -16.65 4.83
CA ASP A 11 -18.04 -18.01 5.36
C ASP A 11 -19.44 -18.37 5.92
N GLY A 12 -20.50 -17.87 5.26
CA GLY A 12 -21.89 -18.10 5.66
C GLY A 12 -22.40 -17.15 6.74
N ASN A 13 -21.60 -16.15 7.14
CA ASN A 13 -22.00 -15.10 8.07
C ASN A 13 -22.29 -13.81 7.30
N ALA A 14 -23.54 -13.37 7.32
CA ALA A 14 -23.94 -12.10 6.74
C ALA A 14 -23.59 -10.93 7.68
N ILE A 15 -22.63 -10.11 7.27
CA ILE A 15 -22.25 -8.87 7.95
C ILE A 15 -22.93 -7.71 7.24
N GLN A 16 -23.64 -6.87 8.00
CA GLN A 16 -24.19 -5.62 7.47
C GLN A 16 -23.05 -4.62 7.32
N LEU A 17 -22.91 -4.02 6.15
CA LEU A 17 -21.88 -3.01 5.88
C LEU A 17 -22.08 -1.74 6.72
N MET A 18 -23.28 -1.53 7.27
CA MET A 18 -23.58 -0.46 8.22
C MET A 18 -23.00 -0.71 9.63
N ASP A 19 -22.66 -1.97 9.95
CA ASP A 19 -22.07 -2.36 11.24
C ASP A 19 -20.53 -2.42 11.18
N LEU A 20 -19.94 -2.10 10.03
CA LEU A 20 -18.48 -2.01 9.86
C LEU A 20 -18.03 -0.57 10.11
N ASP A 21 -17.24 -0.37 11.16
CA ASP A 21 -16.59 0.92 11.46
C ASP A 21 -15.65 1.37 10.33
N ALA A 22 -15.04 0.41 9.62
CA ALA A 22 -14.27 0.63 8.40
C ALA A 22 -14.18 -0.67 7.58
N PHE A 23 -14.23 -0.54 6.25
CA PHE A 23 -13.79 -1.59 5.32
C PHE A 23 -12.41 -1.17 4.79
N ARG A 24 -11.36 -1.85 5.25
CA ARG A 24 -10.02 -1.72 4.68
C ARG A 24 -9.73 -2.98 3.89
N ASP A 25 -9.80 -2.86 2.58
CA ASP A 25 -9.21 -3.86 1.70
C ASP A 25 -7.69 -3.69 1.74
N HIS A 26 -6.98 -4.72 2.19
CA HIS A 26 -5.52 -4.77 2.17
C HIS A 26 -4.97 -5.28 0.83
N SER A 27 -5.87 -5.63 -0.10
CA SER A 27 -5.58 -6.15 -1.44
C SER A 27 -5.98 -5.19 -2.58
N PHE A 28 -6.29 -3.92 -2.27
CA PHE A 28 -6.57 -2.93 -3.33
C PHE A 28 -5.28 -2.56 -4.06
N GLU A 29 -4.93 -3.38 -5.04
CA GLU A 29 -3.83 -3.20 -5.96
C GLU A 29 -4.38 -2.56 -7.24
N MET A 30 -4.28 -1.23 -7.33
CA MET A 30 -4.53 -0.50 -8.57
C MET A 30 -3.21 0.10 -9.02
N GLY A 31 -2.71 -0.34 -10.16
CA GLY A 31 -1.53 0.24 -10.80
C GLY A 31 -1.59 0.11 -12.31
N PHE A 32 -0.77 0.90 -12.99
CA PHE A 32 -0.65 0.88 -14.44
C PHE A 32 0.80 1.17 -14.83
N ILE A 33 1.17 0.71 -16.02
CA ILE A 33 2.42 1.07 -16.70
C ILE A 33 2.08 2.10 -17.77
N VAL A 34 2.92 3.14 -17.93
CA VAL A 34 2.85 4.04 -19.07
C VAL A 34 4.06 3.81 -19.95
N HIS A 35 3.83 3.43 -21.19
CA HIS A 35 4.87 3.18 -22.18
C HIS A 35 5.36 4.48 -22.84
N PRO A 36 6.56 4.52 -23.45
CA PRO A 36 7.07 5.71 -24.12
C PRO A 36 6.19 6.22 -25.27
N ASN A 37 5.38 5.36 -25.87
CA ASN A 37 4.40 5.71 -26.91
C ASN A 37 3.09 6.29 -26.34
N GLY A 38 2.95 6.37 -25.01
CA GLY A 38 1.77 6.86 -24.30
C GLY A 38 0.69 5.81 -24.05
N GLU A 39 0.91 4.56 -24.45
CA GLU A 39 0.00 3.46 -24.12
C GLU A 39 0.06 3.14 -22.63
N MET A 40 -1.06 2.64 -22.09
CA MET A 40 -1.21 2.31 -20.69
C MET A 40 -1.68 0.87 -20.53
N ASP A 41 -0.93 0.09 -19.76
CA ASP A 41 -1.29 -1.27 -19.39
C ASP A 41 -1.69 -1.30 -17.92
N ALA A 42 -2.87 -1.85 -17.61
CA ALA A 42 -3.28 -2.08 -16.24
C ALA A 42 -2.49 -3.24 -15.64
N ILE A 43 -2.18 -3.17 -14.34
CA ILE A 43 -1.61 -4.30 -13.61
C ILE A 43 -2.69 -5.36 -13.40
N ASP A 44 -2.40 -6.60 -13.79
CA ASP A 44 -3.29 -7.76 -13.67
C ASP A 44 -3.10 -8.48 -12.32
N THR A 45 -1.85 -8.62 -11.86
CA THR A 45 -1.50 -9.23 -10.56
C THR A 45 -0.26 -8.57 -9.97
N CYS A 46 -0.13 -8.51 -8.65
CA CYS A 46 1.11 -8.16 -7.96
C CYS A 46 1.38 -9.16 -6.82
N ASP A 47 2.64 -9.49 -6.56
CA ASP A 47 3.03 -10.28 -5.39
C ASP A 47 3.54 -9.41 -4.20
N LEU A 48 3.48 -8.07 -4.35
CA LEU A 48 3.83 -7.13 -3.29
C LEU A 48 2.73 -7.08 -2.22
N LEU A 49 2.95 -7.80 -1.13
CA LEU A 49 2.03 -7.84 -0.01
C LEU A 49 2.29 -6.67 0.96
N LEU A 50 1.51 -5.59 0.83
CA LEU A 50 1.71 -4.35 1.60
C LEU A 50 1.78 -4.57 3.12
N TYR A 51 0.97 -5.48 3.66
CA TYR A 51 0.93 -5.78 5.10
C TYR A 51 2.24 -6.36 5.65
N GLN A 52 3.11 -6.90 4.78
CA GLN A 52 4.42 -7.44 5.20
C GLN A 52 5.45 -6.33 5.44
N HIS A 53 5.11 -5.07 5.14
CA HIS A 53 6.06 -3.96 5.15
C HIS A 53 5.62 -2.85 6.11
N GLY A 54 6.41 -2.64 7.16
CA GLY A 54 6.28 -1.48 8.05
C GLY A 54 5.17 -1.56 9.11
N GLU A 55 4.35 -2.63 9.12
CA GLU A 55 3.31 -2.81 10.13
C GLU A 55 3.85 -2.99 11.57
N ASP A 56 5.05 -3.55 11.71
CA ASP A 56 5.77 -3.69 12.99
C ASP A 56 6.50 -2.39 13.42
N GLY A 57 6.37 -1.33 12.62
CA GLY A 57 7.10 -0.06 12.80
C GLY A 57 8.52 -0.07 12.23
N THR A 58 8.98 -1.20 11.68
CA THR A 58 10.28 -1.33 11.03
C THR A 58 10.14 -1.11 9.53
N ILE A 59 10.64 0.01 9.04
CA ILE A 59 10.53 0.37 7.63
C ILE A 59 11.64 -0.32 6.84
N SER A 60 11.28 -1.18 5.88
CA SER A 60 12.25 -1.85 5.00
C SER A 60 13.00 -0.85 4.13
N LYS A 61 14.31 -1.00 3.94
CA LYS A 61 15.14 -0.15 3.06
C LYS A 61 15.16 -0.60 1.60
N GLU A 62 14.59 -1.76 1.31
CA GLU A 62 14.49 -2.32 -0.03
C GLU A 62 13.16 -3.07 -0.22
N LEU A 63 12.72 -3.19 -1.47
CA LEU A 63 11.61 -4.05 -1.86
C LEU A 63 12.00 -4.80 -3.13
N CYS A 64 11.55 -6.05 -3.24
CA CYS A 64 11.64 -6.84 -4.45
C CYS A 64 10.31 -7.56 -4.63
N PHE A 65 9.70 -7.38 -5.78
CA PHE A 65 8.39 -7.94 -6.09
C PHE A 65 8.24 -8.11 -7.61
N THR A 66 7.26 -8.91 -8.00
CA THR A 66 6.85 -9.09 -9.38
C THR A 66 5.40 -8.68 -9.56
N PHE A 67 5.10 -8.18 -10.75
CA PHE A 67 3.73 -7.92 -11.15
C PHE A 67 3.53 -8.27 -12.61
N THR A 68 2.28 -8.50 -13.01
CA THR A 68 1.92 -8.75 -14.42
C THR A 68 1.10 -7.60 -14.98
N ALA A 69 1.33 -7.28 -16.24
CA ALA A 69 0.51 -6.36 -17.01
C ALA A 69 0.56 -6.77 -18.47
N ASN A 70 -0.60 -6.90 -19.13
CA ASN A 70 -0.70 -7.23 -20.55
C ASN A 70 0.09 -8.50 -20.92
N ASP A 71 -0.12 -9.56 -20.13
CA ASP A 71 0.55 -10.87 -20.23
C ASP A 71 2.09 -10.85 -20.06
N PHE A 72 2.66 -9.73 -19.60
CA PHE A 72 4.10 -9.60 -19.36
C PHE A 72 4.40 -9.57 -17.86
N ILE A 73 5.47 -10.27 -17.44
CA ILE A 73 5.96 -10.28 -16.05
C ILE A 73 7.02 -9.20 -15.88
N TYR A 74 6.85 -8.34 -14.89
CA TYR A 74 7.78 -7.30 -14.51
C TYR A 74 8.45 -7.65 -13.18
N GLU A 75 9.78 -7.73 -13.18
CA GLU A 75 10.59 -7.86 -11.99
C GLU A 75 11.03 -6.47 -11.52
N VAL A 76 10.68 -6.12 -10.29
CA VAL A 76 10.96 -4.81 -9.70
C VAL A 76 11.91 -4.97 -8.51
N LYS A 77 12.99 -4.20 -8.50
CA LYS A 77 13.88 -4.00 -7.35
C LYS A 77 13.86 -2.54 -6.96
N VAL A 78 13.66 -2.23 -5.69
CA VAL A 78 13.61 -0.87 -5.14
C VAL A 78 14.65 -0.73 -4.04
N GLN A 79 15.40 0.36 -4.10
CA GLN A 79 16.36 0.79 -3.06
C GLN A 79 15.95 2.19 -2.59
N TYR A 80 15.72 2.34 -1.29
CA TYR A 80 15.32 3.62 -0.72
C TYR A 80 16.54 4.44 -0.27
N GLU A 81 16.70 5.62 -0.86
CA GLU A 81 17.85 6.50 -0.62
C GLU A 81 17.59 7.46 0.55
N HIS A 82 16.38 8.02 0.61
CA HIS A 82 15.98 9.02 1.59
C HIS A 82 14.56 8.78 2.06
N ASP A 83 14.29 9.10 3.33
CA ASP A 83 12.96 9.04 3.92
C ASP A 83 12.66 10.33 4.70
N PHE A 84 11.40 10.76 4.63
CA PHE A 84 10.85 11.89 5.35
C PHE A 84 9.56 11.45 6.03
N VAL A 85 9.46 11.72 7.33
CA VAL A 85 8.26 11.44 8.11
C VAL A 85 7.49 12.74 8.28
N HIS A 86 6.22 12.71 7.92
CA HIS A 86 5.28 13.76 8.27
C HIS A 86 4.02 13.17 8.92
N TYR A 87 3.38 13.97 9.76
CA TYR A 87 2.21 13.57 10.53
C TYR A 87 1.00 14.41 10.12
N VAL A 88 -0.17 13.77 10.09
CA VAL A 88 -1.43 14.41 9.68
C VAL A 88 -2.44 14.37 10.81
N GLY A 89 -3.31 15.37 10.84
CA GLY A 89 -4.40 15.49 11.82
C GLY A 89 -3.89 15.79 13.21
N ASN A 90 -3.02 16.80 13.38
CA ASN A 90 -2.43 17.16 14.67
C ASN A 90 -1.71 15.98 15.36
N ASP A 91 -0.96 15.21 14.56
CA ASP A 91 -0.13 14.08 14.98
C ASP A 91 -0.89 12.88 15.57
N ILE A 92 -2.17 12.69 15.24
CA ILE A 92 -2.98 11.58 15.77
C ILE A 92 -3.71 10.73 14.72
N GLU A 93 -3.75 11.14 13.45
CA GLU A 93 -4.49 10.39 12.42
C GLU A 93 -3.56 9.48 11.62
N ALA A 94 -2.52 10.04 11.01
CA ALA A 94 -1.62 9.29 10.14
C ALA A 94 -0.15 9.67 10.33
N LYS A 95 0.71 8.67 10.13
CA LYS A 95 2.15 8.81 9.97
C LYS A 95 2.47 8.46 8.53
N MET A 96 2.92 9.45 7.78
CA MET A 96 3.22 9.34 6.37
C MET A 96 4.73 9.26 6.20
N ASN A 97 5.19 8.24 5.47
CA ASN A 97 6.59 8.09 5.09
C ASN A 97 6.72 8.34 3.59
N GLU A 98 7.22 9.51 3.24
CA GLU A 98 7.60 9.84 1.86
C GLU A 98 9.05 9.40 1.64
N ARG A 99 9.30 8.67 0.55
CA ARG A 99 10.58 8.01 0.32
C ARG A 99 11.05 8.18 -1.10
N PHE A 100 12.27 8.66 -1.27
CA PHE A 100 12.94 8.74 -2.56
C PHE A 100 13.68 7.43 -2.81
N LEU A 101 13.56 6.91 -4.03
CA LEU A 101 14.08 5.60 -4.38
C LEU A 101 14.77 5.58 -5.74
N THR A 102 15.73 4.67 -5.87
CA THR A 102 16.13 4.10 -7.16
C THR A 102 15.42 2.77 -7.35
N CYS A 103 15.18 2.41 -8.60
CA CYS A 103 14.60 1.12 -8.94
C CYS A 103 15.24 0.52 -10.19
N GLU A 104 15.05 -0.77 -10.35
CA GLU A 104 15.33 -1.52 -11.57
C GLU A 104 14.07 -2.28 -11.94
N VAL A 105 13.58 -2.09 -13.16
CA VAL A 105 12.44 -2.85 -13.72
C VAL A 105 12.93 -3.63 -14.93
N ASN A 106 12.99 -4.96 -14.82
CA ASN A 106 13.53 -5.83 -15.88
C ASN A 106 14.93 -5.40 -16.38
N GLY A 107 15.82 -5.00 -15.46
CA GLY A 107 17.16 -4.50 -15.79
C GLY A 107 17.22 -3.04 -16.24
N VAL A 108 16.09 -2.36 -16.39
CA VAL A 108 16.05 -0.93 -16.76
C VAL A 108 16.10 -0.07 -15.49
N PRO A 109 17.14 0.77 -15.32
CA PRO A 109 17.26 1.61 -14.13
C PRO A 109 16.26 2.77 -14.17
N GLY A 110 15.75 3.12 -12.99
CA GLY A 110 14.78 4.19 -12.77
C GLY A 110 14.91 4.86 -11.42
N ARG A 111 14.11 5.90 -11.21
CA ARG A 111 13.97 6.62 -9.95
C ARG A 111 12.51 6.93 -9.68
N GLY A 112 12.14 7.08 -8.43
CA GLY A 112 10.77 7.36 -8.06
C GLY A 112 10.61 7.88 -6.64
N ILE A 113 9.36 7.98 -6.26
CA ILE A 113 8.92 8.34 -4.92
C ILE A 113 7.86 7.30 -4.52
N SER A 114 7.89 6.86 -3.26
CA SER A 114 6.80 6.09 -2.68
C SER A 114 6.33 6.77 -1.40
N GLU A 115 5.02 6.82 -1.18
CA GLU A 115 4.41 7.31 0.04
C GLU A 115 3.68 6.18 0.76
N TRP A 116 3.99 5.99 2.05
CA TRP A 116 3.38 4.96 2.87
C TRP A 116 2.56 5.59 3.99
N HIS A 117 1.27 5.27 4.04
CA HIS A 117 0.34 5.77 5.05
C HIS A 117 0.08 4.75 6.15
N TYR A 118 0.67 5.01 7.31
CA TYR A 118 0.44 4.21 8.51
C TYR A 118 -0.55 4.90 9.43
N ASN A 119 -1.37 4.08 10.12
CA ASN A 119 -2.25 4.57 11.17
C ASN A 119 -1.40 5.11 12.34
N ASN A 120 -1.75 6.29 12.86
CA ASN A 120 -1.03 6.94 13.96
C ASN A 120 -1.93 7.23 15.18
N VAL A 121 -2.91 6.36 15.43
CA VAL A 121 -3.73 6.45 16.65
C VAL A 121 -2.90 6.03 17.86
N LYS A 122 -2.82 6.91 18.86
CA LYS A 122 -2.26 6.57 20.17
C LYS A 122 -3.11 5.45 20.78
N LYS A 123 -2.53 4.25 20.96
CA LYS A 123 -3.16 3.22 21.78
C LYS A 123 -3.26 3.76 23.20
N VAL A 124 -4.48 4.05 23.64
CA VAL A 124 -4.76 4.20 25.08
C VAL A 124 -4.54 2.82 25.67
N LEU A 125 -3.39 2.62 26.31
CA LEU A 125 -3.21 1.46 27.16
C LEU A 125 -4.26 1.60 28.27
N HIS A 126 -5.30 0.77 28.22
CA HIS A 126 -6.10 0.55 29.41
C HIS A 126 -5.15 -0.08 30.42
N ASP A 127 -4.68 0.73 31.38
CA ASP A 127 -4.05 0.23 32.58
C ASP A 127 -4.98 -0.81 33.18
N LYS A 128 -4.57 -2.08 33.11
CA LYS A 128 -5.22 -3.14 33.87
C LYS A 128 -4.83 -2.91 35.33
N ASN A 129 -5.72 -2.22 36.04
CA ASN A 129 -5.89 -2.11 37.50
C ASN A 129 -4.64 -2.21 38.38
#